data_AF-A0A9R1VVD1-F1
#
_entry.id   AF-A0A9R1VVD1-F1
#
_cell.length_a   1.000
_cell.length_b   1.000
_cell.length_c   1.000
_cell.angle_alpha   90.00
_cell.angle_beta   90.00
_cell.angle_gamma   90.00
#
_symmetry.space_group_name_H-M   'P 1'
#
loop_
_entity.id
_entity.type
_entity.pdbx_description
1 polymer ?
#
loop_
_entity_poly.entity_id
_entity_poly.type
_entity_poly.pdbx_seq_one_letter_code
_entity_poly.pdbx_strand_id
1 'polypeptide(L)'
;MQPLLKRIDVNEQKRMKTKVNEQKRKKQMKGIHIDIPRTADDYEKMIRSSPNSSFIWIKYMAFFLSLSEVEKTRSMAERALKTINIREESEKHNVWVAYFNLENEYGSPPKDTVFLFKKYLEFEKC
;
A
#
# COMPACT_ATOMS: atom_id res chain seq x y z
N MET A 1 -22.98 22.07 40.60
CA MET A 1 -22.09 22.54 39.51
C MET A 1 -21.03 21.47 39.26
N GLN A 2 -20.98 20.87 38.07
CA GLN A 2 -19.90 19.96 37.64
C GLN A 2 -19.17 20.60 36.45
N PRO A 3 -17.82 20.54 36.37
CA PRO A 3 -17.06 21.29 35.39
C PRO A 3 -17.03 20.58 34.01
N LEU A 4 -17.23 21.36 32.94
CA LEU A 4 -17.02 20.92 31.56
C LEU A 4 -15.52 20.63 31.34
N LEU A 5 -15.14 19.34 31.34
CA LEU A 5 -13.87 18.92 30.73
C LEU A 5 -14.04 18.86 29.21
N LYS A 6 -13.22 19.64 28.51
CA LYS A 6 -13.15 19.76 27.05
C LYS A 6 -13.16 18.38 26.38
N ARG A 7 -14.26 18.06 25.69
CA ARG A 7 -14.29 17.03 24.66
C ARG A 7 -13.38 17.51 23.54
N ILE A 8 -12.09 17.18 23.61
CA ILE A 8 -11.22 17.30 22.45
C ILE A 8 -11.84 16.39 21.39
N ASP A 9 -12.31 17.00 20.31
CA ASP A 9 -13.03 16.33 19.24
C ASP A 9 -12.15 15.19 18.69
N VAL A 10 -12.61 13.95 18.91
CA VAL A 10 -11.92 12.73 18.46
C VAL A 10 -11.68 12.76 16.95
N ASN A 11 -12.53 13.46 16.17
CA ASN A 11 -12.32 13.67 14.73
C ASN A 11 -11.17 14.64 14.43
N GLU A 12 -10.93 15.63 15.29
CA GLU A 12 -9.82 16.56 15.13
C GLU A 12 -8.49 15.87 15.41
N GLN A 13 -8.43 15.01 16.44
CA GLN A 13 -7.26 14.15 16.69
C GLN A 13 -7.00 13.18 15.53
N LYS A 14 -8.06 12.59 14.96
CA LYS A 14 -7.96 11.70 13.79
C LYS A 14 -7.43 12.45 12.56
N ARG A 15 -7.95 13.65 12.27
CA ARG A 15 -7.47 14.53 11.19
C ARG A 15 -6.02 14.95 11.37
N MET A 16 -5.61 15.29 12.59
CA MET A 16 -4.21 15.64 12.88
C MET A 16 -3.28 14.44 12.69
N LYS A 17 -3.66 13.24 13.16
CA LYS A 17 -2.90 12.00 12.93
C LYS A 17 -2.77 11.69 11.44
N THR A 18 -3.84 11.84 10.65
CA THR A 18 -3.80 11.65 9.20
C THR A 18 -2.85 12.65 8.52
N LYS A 19 -2.93 13.94 8.88
CA LYS A 19 -2.04 14.98 8.33
C LYS A 19 -0.57 14.75 8.70
N VAL A 20 -0.29 14.30 9.92
CA VAL A 20 1.07 13.97 10.37
C VAL A 20 1.60 12.74 9.63
N ASN A 21 0.79 11.70 9.42
CA ASN A 21 1.18 10.54 8.63
C ASN A 21 1.39 10.90 7.16
N GLU A 22 0.53 11.74 6.58
CA GLU A 22 0.68 12.23 5.21
C GLU A 22 1.93 13.10 5.05
N GLN A 23 2.24 13.94 6.03
CA GLN A 23 3.49 14.71 6.05
C GLN A 23 4.73 13.83 6.23
N LYS A 24 4.66 12.77 7.06
CA LYS A 24 5.72 11.76 7.16
C LYS A 24 5.90 11.03 5.82
N ARG A 25 4.82 10.60 5.17
CA ARG A 25 4.83 10.00 3.82
C ARG A 25 5.45 10.94 2.78
N LYS A 26 5.04 12.21 2.76
CA LYS A 26 5.61 13.23 1.87
C LYS A 26 7.08 13.51 2.15
N LYS A 27 7.52 13.50 3.42
CA LYS A 27 8.93 13.65 3.79
C LYS A 27 9.76 12.42 3.40
N GLN A 28 9.23 11.21 3.57
CA GLN A 28 9.85 9.99 3.06
C GLN A 28 9.97 10.03 1.52
N MET A 29 8.94 10.51 0.82
CA MET A 29 8.98 10.71 -0.64
C MET A 29 10.00 11.78 -1.09
N LYS A 30 10.21 12.84 -0.30
CA LYS A 30 11.15 13.93 -0.64
C LYS A 30 12.63 13.59 -0.40
N GLY A 31 12.92 12.58 0.41
CA GLY A 31 14.30 12.15 0.70
C GLY A 31 14.89 11.19 -0.34
N ILE A 32 14.05 10.67 -1.24
CA ILE A 32 14.50 9.77 -2.31
C ILE A 32 14.47 10.60 -3.60
N HIS A 33 15.64 11.02 -4.08
CA HIS A 33 15.80 11.52 -5.45
C HIS A 33 15.64 10.30 -6.36
N ILE A 34 14.40 9.86 -6.58
CA ILE A 34 14.05 8.72 -7.41
C ILE A 34 14.13 9.22 -8.84
N ASP A 35 15.24 8.96 -9.53
CA ASP A 35 15.18 8.82 -10.98
C ASP A 35 14.03 7.86 -11.27
N ILE A 36 12.99 8.38 -11.93
CA ILE A 36 11.78 7.61 -12.23
C ILE A 36 12.25 6.32 -12.94
N PRO A 37 12.11 5.14 -12.31
CA PRO A 37 12.68 3.92 -12.84
C PRO A 37 12.04 3.64 -14.20
N ARG A 38 12.86 3.52 -15.25
CA ARG A 38 12.36 3.29 -16.61
C ARG A 38 12.24 1.82 -16.93
N THR A 39 12.90 0.96 -16.15
CA THR A 39 13.00 -0.47 -16.40
C THR A 39 12.62 -1.30 -15.18
N ALA A 40 12.25 -2.56 -15.41
CA ALA A 40 11.99 -3.53 -14.35
C ALA A 40 13.21 -3.71 -13.42
N ASP A 41 14.42 -3.72 -13.97
CA ASP A 41 15.66 -3.90 -13.21
C ASP A 41 15.91 -2.76 -12.20
N ASP A 42 15.52 -1.54 -12.55
CA ASP A 42 15.65 -0.39 -11.65
C ASP A 42 14.70 -0.54 -10.44
N TYR A 43 13.47 -1.00 -10.66
CA TYR A 43 12.54 -1.34 -9.58
C TYR A 43 13.07 -2.48 -8.70
N GLU A 44 13.66 -3.52 -9.29
CA GLU A 44 14.26 -4.63 -8.53
C GLU A 44 15.42 -4.17 -7.64
N LYS A 45 16.24 -3.22 -8.10
CA LYS A 45 17.29 -2.60 -7.27
C LYS A 45 16.68 -1.83 -6.09
N MET A 46 15.64 -1.04 -6.34
CA MET A 46 14.95 -0.27 -5.29
C MET A 46 14.30 -1.17 -4.24
N ILE A 47 13.66 -2.26 -4.67
CA ILE A 47 13.09 -3.29 -3.77
C ILE A 47 14.20 -3.92 -2.92
N ARG A 48 15.35 -4.24 -3.52
CA ARG A 48 16.48 -4.81 -2.77
C ARG A 48 17.00 -3.86 -1.69
N SER A 49 17.00 -2.55 -1.95
CA SER A 49 17.37 -1.54 -0.94
C SER A 49 16.30 -1.24 0.09
N SER A 50 15.02 -1.41 -0.24
CA SER A 50 13.90 -1.00 0.61
C SER A 50 12.70 -1.96 0.44
N PRO A 51 12.83 -3.22 0.88
CA PRO A 51 11.86 -4.28 0.60
C PRO A 51 10.52 -4.08 1.30
N ASN A 52 10.50 -3.30 2.39
CA ASN A 52 9.29 -3.01 3.17
C ASN A 52 8.48 -1.81 2.63
N SER A 53 8.97 -1.10 1.62
CA SER A 53 8.29 0.10 1.11
C SER A 53 7.18 -0.27 0.12
N SER A 54 5.93 -0.20 0.57
CA SER A 54 4.74 -0.36 -0.28
C SER A 54 4.71 0.63 -1.44
N PHE A 55 5.28 1.82 -1.27
CA PHE A 55 5.37 2.81 -2.34
C PHE A 55 6.15 2.29 -3.56
N ILE A 56 7.30 1.65 -3.34
CA ILE A 56 8.14 1.09 -4.41
C ILE A 56 7.39 -0.05 -5.10
N TRP A 57 6.78 -0.96 -4.32
CA TRP A 57 5.97 -2.05 -4.85
C TRP A 57 4.78 -1.58 -5.69
N ILE A 58 4.03 -0.59 -5.21
CA ILE A 58 2.86 -0.05 -5.92
C ILE A 58 3.28 0.68 -7.20
N LYS A 59 4.41 1.39 -7.18
CA LYS A 59 4.96 2.00 -8.40
C LYS A 59 5.37 0.94 -9.43
N TYR A 60 5.94 -0.17 -8.99
CA TYR A 60 6.30 -1.26 -9.88
C TYR A 60 5.07 -1.99 -10.44
N MET A 61 4.04 -2.18 -9.61
CA MET A 61 2.72 -2.65 -10.07
C MET A 61 2.14 -1.72 -11.14
N ALA A 62 2.15 -0.40 -10.90
CA ALA A 62 1.67 0.58 -11.87
C ALA A 62 2.48 0.58 -13.18
N PHE A 63 3.78 0.30 -13.12
CA PHE A 63 4.61 0.12 -14.32
C PHE A 63 4.11 -1.06 -15.17
N PHE A 64 3.89 -2.25 -14.60
CA PHE A 64 3.34 -3.38 -15.35
C PHE A 64 1.92 -3.12 -15.85
N LEU A 65 1.10 -2.43 -15.05
CA LEU A 65 -0.25 -2.06 -15.48
C LEU A 65 -0.23 -1.11 -16.69
N SER A 66 0.73 -0.19 -16.75
CA SER A 66 0.91 0.69 -17.93
C SER A 66 1.32 -0.06 -19.20
N LEU A 67 1.84 -1.28 -19.06
CA LEU A 67 2.14 -2.20 -20.16
C LEU A 67 0.99 -3.20 -20.43
N SER A 68 -0.17 -3.00 -19.79
CA SER A 68 -1.32 -3.93 -19.82
C SER A 68 -1.01 -5.35 -19.33
N GLU A 69 0.03 -5.50 -18.49
CA GLU A 69 0.48 -6.77 -17.94
C GLU A 69 -0.18 -7.03 -16.58
N VAL A 70 -1.48 -7.32 -16.60
CA VAL A 70 -2.30 -7.51 -15.38
C VAL A 70 -1.76 -8.67 -14.54
N GLU A 71 -1.34 -9.77 -15.16
CA GLU A 71 -0.91 -11.00 -14.45
C GLU A 71 0.43 -10.83 -13.77
N LYS A 72 1.34 -10.08 -14.39
CA LYS A 72 2.58 -9.66 -13.73
C LYS A 72 2.27 -8.72 -12.57
N THR A 73 1.30 -7.83 -12.73
CA THR A 73 0.88 -6.91 -11.67
C THR A 73 0.33 -7.67 -10.45
N ARG A 74 -0.51 -8.69 -10.66
CA ARG A 74 -0.99 -9.62 -9.60
C ARG A 74 0.18 -10.31 -8.91
N SER A 75 1.09 -10.89 -9.69
CA SER A 75 2.30 -11.55 -9.15
C SER A 75 3.15 -10.62 -8.29
N MET A 76 3.30 -9.36 -8.70
CA MET A 76 4.02 -8.35 -7.92
C MET A 76 3.30 -7.99 -6.62
N ALA A 77 1.98 -7.86 -6.63
CA ALA A 77 1.20 -7.63 -5.42
C ALA A 77 1.37 -8.77 -4.41
N GLU A 78 1.27 -10.02 -4.87
CA GLU A 78 1.47 -11.19 -4.01
C GLU A 78 2.90 -11.29 -3.45
N ARG A 79 3.90 -10.99 -4.29
CA ARG A 79 5.30 -10.94 -3.87
C ARG A 79 5.51 -9.86 -2.81
N ALA A 80 4.97 -8.66 -3.01
CA ALA A 80 5.04 -7.57 -2.03
C ALA A 80 4.46 -8.00 -0.68
N LEU A 81 3.28 -8.64 -0.65
CA LEU A 81 2.64 -9.11 0.58
C LEU A 81 3.46 -10.18 1.34
N LYS A 82 4.25 -10.98 0.61
CA LYS A 82 5.18 -11.97 1.19
C LYS A 82 6.50 -11.34 1.65
N THR A 83 7.00 -10.33 0.92
CA THR A 83 8.30 -9.71 1.19
C THR A 83 8.25 -8.67 2.31
N ILE A 84 7.19 -7.86 2.38
CA ILE A 84 7.05 -6.85 3.44
C ILE A 84 6.90 -7.55 4.79
N ASN A 85 7.64 -7.09 5.79
CA ASN A 85 7.59 -7.62 7.14
C ASN A 85 6.18 -7.49 7.73
N ILE A 86 5.71 -8.51 8.45
CA ILE A 86 4.40 -8.49 9.10
C ILE A 86 4.22 -7.33 10.09
N ARG A 87 5.31 -6.86 10.72
CA ARG A 87 5.29 -5.70 11.62
C ARG A 87 5.00 -4.38 10.90
N GLU A 88 5.22 -4.33 9.59
CA GLU A 88 4.93 -3.17 8.75
C GLU A 88 3.49 -3.25 8.22
N GLU A 89 2.52 -3.39 9.14
CA GLU A 89 1.09 -3.56 8.83
C GLU A 89 0.57 -2.48 7.89
N SER A 90 0.99 -1.23 8.12
CA SER A 90 0.57 -0.10 7.29
C SER A 90 1.05 -0.19 5.85
N GLU A 91 2.23 -0.78 5.62
CA GLU A 91 2.78 -0.98 4.28
C GLU A 91 2.06 -2.15 3.60
N LYS A 92 1.82 -3.25 4.31
CA LYS A 92 1.00 -4.36 3.79
C LYS A 92 -0.42 -3.92 3.44
N HIS A 93 -1.05 -3.11 4.28
CA HIS A 93 -2.39 -2.58 4.02
C HIS A 93 -2.43 -1.73 2.75
N ASN A 94 -1.42 -0.88 2.51
CA ASN A 94 -1.34 -0.12 1.26
C ASN A 94 -1.28 -1.03 0.03
N VAL A 95 -0.50 -2.12 0.10
CA VAL A 95 -0.41 -3.10 -1.00
C VAL A 95 -1.74 -3.80 -1.22
N TRP A 96 -2.44 -4.19 -0.15
CA TRP A 96 -3.78 -4.77 -0.25
C TRP A 96 -4.77 -3.84 -0.93
N VAL A 97 -4.80 -2.55 -0.54
CA VAL A 97 -5.66 -1.54 -1.18
C VAL A 97 -5.33 -1.42 -2.68
N ALA A 98 -4.05 -1.37 -3.04
CA ALA A 98 -3.64 -1.33 -4.44
C ALA A 98 -4.06 -2.60 -5.20
N TYR A 99 -3.97 -3.77 -4.57
CA TYR A 99 -4.38 -5.04 -5.16
C TYR A 99 -5.90 -5.11 -5.36
N PHE A 100 -6.69 -4.64 -4.38
CA PHE A 100 -8.14 -4.53 -4.55
C PHE A 100 -8.53 -3.57 -5.67
N ASN A 101 -7.83 -2.43 -5.80
CA ASN A 101 -8.08 -1.49 -6.90
C ASN A 101 -7.79 -2.15 -8.26
N LEU A 102 -6.70 -2.91 -8.36
CA LEU A 102 -6.38 -3.70 -9.56
C LEU A 102 -7.50 -4.68 -9.90
N GLU A 103 -7.95 -5.50 -8.94
CA GLU A 103 -9.02 -6.48 -9.20
C GLU A 103 -10.38 -5.84 -9.45
N ASN A 104 -10.66 -4.67 -8.87
CA ASN A 104 -11.91 -3.97 -9.16
C ASN A 104 -11.95 -3.44 -10.60
N GLU A 105 -10.81 -3.04 -11.14
CA GLU A 105 -10.71 -2.45 -12.49
C GLU A 105 -10.47 -3.51 -13.58
N TYR A 106 -9.68 -4.54 -13.29
CA TYR A 106 -9.25 -5.56 -14.26
C TYR A 106 -9.67 -7.00 -13.90
N GLY A 107 -10.27 -7.19 -12.73
CA GLY A 107 -10.75 -8.50 -12.30
C GLY A 107 -12.10 -8.85 -12.90
N SER A 108 -12.18 -10.04 -13.50
CA SER A 108 -13.41 -10.70 -13.89
C SER A 108 -13.10 -12.20 -13.95
N PRO A 109 -13.75 -13.07 -13.17
CA PRO A 109 -15.06 -12.93 -12.53
C PRO A 109 -15.05 -12.49 -11.04
N PRO A 110 -16.19 -12.06 -10.48
CA PRO A 110 -16.34 -11.61 -9.08
C PRO A 110 -15.83 -12.59 -8.00
N LYS A 111 -15.68 -13.87 -8.35
CA LYS A 111 -15.11 -14.90 -7.47
C LYS A 111 -13.70 -14.55 -7.02
N ASP A 112 -12.90 -13.92 -7.88
CA ASP A 112 -11.51 -13.60 -7.61
C ASP A 112 -11.40 -12.48 -6.57
N THR A 113 -12.27 -11.47 -6.66
CA THR A 113 -12.36 -10.38 -5.68
C THR A 113 -12.86 -10.89 -4.31
N VAL A 114 -13.84 -11.79 -4.29
CA VAL A 114 -14.34 -12.40 -3.04
C VAL A 114 -13.28 -13.28 -2.39
N PHE A 115 -12.54 -14.04 -3.18
CA PHE A 115 -11.41 -14.84 -2.67
C PHE A 115 -10.31 -13.96 -2.11
N LEU A 116 -9.97 -12.87 -2.80
CA LEU A 116 -9.00 -11.90 -2.33
C LEU A 116 -9.42 -11.25 -1.00
N PHE A 117 -10.70 -10.90 -0.88
CA PHE A 117 -11.26 -10.35 0.36
C PHE A 117 -11.19 -11.35 1.53
N LYS A 118 -11.48 -12.64 1.28
CA LYS A 118 -11.30 -13.69 2.31
C LYS A 118 -9.85 -13.78 2.78
N LYS A 119 -8.89 -13.78 1.85
CA LYS A 119 -7.44 -13.81 2.14
C LYS A 119 -7.01 -12.58 2.96
N TYR A 120 -7.60 -11.40 2.67
CA TYR A 120 -7.37 -10.19 3.47
C TYR A 120 -7.92 -10.30 4.90
N LEU A 121 -9.13 -10.87 5.07
CA LEU A 121 -9.71 -11.08 6.40
C LEU A 121 -8.92 -12.07 7.25
N GLU A 122 -8.25 -13.03 6.64
CA GLU A 122 -7.30 -13.92 7.34
C GLU A 122 -6.04 -13.16 7.76
N PHE A 123 -5.55 -12.25 6.91
CA PHE A 123 -4.42 -11.39 7.23
C PHE A 123 -4.70 -10.48 8.45
N GLU A 124 -5.86 -9.86 8.56
CA GLU A 124 -6.19 -9.00 9.72
C GLU A 124 -6.32 -9.75 11.06
N LYS A 125 -6.38 -11.08 11.04
CA LYS A 125 -6.47 -11.91 12.24
C LYS A 125 -5.11 -12.36 12.79
N CYS A 126 -4.02 -12.13 12.06
CA CYS A 126 -2.65 -12.46 12.44
C CYS A 126 -1.95 -11.27 13.11
#